data_AF-A0A946GZV4-F1
#
_entry.id   AF-A0A946GZV4-F1
#
_cell.length_a   1.000
_cell.length_b   1.000
_cell.length_c   1.000
_cell.angle_alpha   90.00
_cell.angle_beta   90.00
_cell.angle_gamma   90.00
#
_symmetry.space_group_name_H-M   'P 1'
#
loop_
_entity.id
_entity.type
_entity.pdbx_description
1 polymer ?
#
loop_
_entity_poly.entity_id
_entity_poly.type
_entity_poly.pdbx_seq_one_letter_code
_entity_poly.pdbx_strand_id
1 'polypeptide(L)'
;MHNFKDTKDRKWSFQVDVFSVRRVKRDTGVDLLKAVEPGSDVIETLGTDVGVLFDVMLSVLQDQLKARDVTEEDFGRALDEAACADATEALMTAILSFFRKPKAKMLKKAFGKVWKATVRQEQVQLERATQAVNSPQFDQVVDQAVAEVIGGAKSSS
;
A
#
# COMPACT_ATOMS: atom_id res chain seq x y z
N MET A 1 14.41 3.97 12.12
CA MET A 1 14.52 3.09 10.95
C MET A 1 13.36 2.12 11.01
N HIS A 2 12.59 2.02 9.93
CA HIS A 2 11.44 1.12 9.81
C HIS A 2 11.62 0.29 8.55
N ASN A 3 11.17 -0.96 8.57
CA ASN A 3 11.59 -1.95 7.60
C ASN A 3 10.39 -2.70 7.03
N PHE A 4 10.53 -3.18 5.80
CA PHE A 4 9.64 -4.15 5.19
C PHE A 4 10.46 -5.19 4.42
N LYS A 5 9.80 -6.23 3.93
CA LYS A 5 10.38 -7.27 3.06
C LYS A 5 9.63 -7.27 1.73
N ASP A 6 10.36 -7.51 0.66
CA ASP A 6 9.75 -7.74 -0.66
C ASP A 6 9.52 -9.24 -0.90
N THR A 7 8.93 -9.60 -2.05
CA THR A 7 8.63 -11.01 -2.40
C THR A 7 9.86 -11.88 -2.60
N LYS A 8 11.05 -11.28 -2.69
CA LYS A 8 12.36 -11.96 -2.75
C LYS A 8 13.02 -12.06 -1.38
N ASP A 9 12.27 -11.76 -0.31
CA ASP A 9 12.70 -11.75 1.09
C ASP A 9 13.84 -10.76 1.38
N ARG A 10 14.05 -9.76 0.51
CA ARG A 10 15.04 -8.70 0.71
C ARG A 10 14.49 -7.70 1.72
N LYS A 11 15.28 -7.39 2.75
CA LYS A 11 14.92 -6.40 3.76
C LYS A 11 15.29 -4.99 3.32
N TRP A 12 14.31 -4.11 3.27
CA TRP A 12 14.46 -2.69 2.96
C TRP A 12 14.23 -1.84 4.21
N SER A 13 14.97 -0.74 4.35
CA SER A 13 14.88 0.12 5.54
C SER A 13 14.67 1.58 5.16
N PHE A 14 13.57 2.17 5.60
CA PHE A 14 13.33 3.59 5.45
C PHE A 14 14.07 4.38 6.54
N GLN A 15 14.96 5.26 6.09
CA GLN A 15 15.58 6.30 6.87
C GLN A 15 15.11 7.64 6.33
N VAL A 16 14.35 8.38 7.14
CA VAL A 16 13.89 9.73 6.81
C VAL A 16 14.75 10.74 7.58
N ASP A 17 15.52 11.51 6.85
CA ASP A 17 16.34 12.62 7.34
C ASP A 17 16.21 13.84 6.40
N VAL A 18 16.94 14.91 6.71
CA VAL A 18 16.86 16.16 5.93
C VAL A 18 17.26 15.94 4.47
N PHE A 19 18.22 15.05 4.20
CA PHE A 19 18.68 14.77 2.85
C PHE A 19 17.63 13.96 2.08
N SER A 20 17.07 12.90 2.69
CA SER A 20 16.05 12.08 2.04
C SER A 20 14.79 12.89 1.73
N VAL A 21 14.34 13.78 2.64
CA VAL A 21 13.18 14.65 2.42
C VAL A 21 13.41 15.61 1.25
N ARG A 22 14.60 16.24 1.20
CA ARG A 22 14.96 17.13 0.08
C ARG A 22 15.02 16.36 -1.24
N ARG A 23 15.57 15.14 -1.23
CA ARG A 23 15.69 14.28 -2.40
C ARG A 23 14.33 13.87 -2.94
N VAL A 24 13.42 13.41 -2.09
CA VAL A 24 12.05 13.04 -2.47
C VAL A 24 11.32 14.22 -3.12
N LYS A 25 11.34 15.39 -2.47
CA LYS A 25 10.69 16.58 -3.04
C LYS A 25 11.23 16.97 -4.41
N ARG A 26 12.53 16.80 -4.64
CA ARG A 26 13.16 17.08 -5.95
C ARG A 26 12.76 16.04 -6.99
N ASP A 27 12.78 14.76 -6.62
CA ASP A 27 12.61 13.65 -7.56
C ASP A 27 11.14 13.42 -7.92
N THR A 28 10.21 13.63 -6.98
CA THR A 28 8.79 13.27 -7.12
C THR A 28 7.82 14.44 -6.96
N GLY A 29 8.30 15.61 -6.50
CA GLY A 29 7.45 16.75 -6.14
C GLY A 29 6.73 16.61 -4.80
N VAL A 30 6.77 15.43 -4.15
CA VAL A 30 6.10 15.18 -2.87
C VAL A 30 6.88 15.79 -1.72
N ASP A 31 6.23 16.68 -0.96
CA ASP A 31 6.82 17.27 0.24
C ASP A 31 6.42 16.49 1.50
N LEU A 32 7.28 15.53 1.89
CA LEU A 32 7.05 14.69 3.07
C LEU A 32 6.88 15.49 4.38
N LEU A 33 7.35 16.75 4.44
CA LEU A 33 7.17 17.58 5.63
C LEU A 33 5.72 18.02 5.83
N LYS A 34 4.94 18.06 4.75
CA LYS A 34 3.51 18.38 4.80
C LYS A 34 2.66 17.28 5.41
N ALA A 35 3.21 16.08 5.66
CA ALA A 35 2.47 14.95 6.22
C ALA A 35 1.83 15.23 7.61
N VAL A 36 2.26 16.27 8.32
CA VAL A 36 1.71 16.68 9.64
C VAL A 36 0.96 18.02 9.61
N GLU A 37 0.88 18.62 8.42
CA GLU A 37 0.15 19.87 8.18
C GLU A 37 -1.35 19.58 8.09
N PRO A 38 -2.21 20.39 8.74
CA PRO A 38 -3.65 20.26 8.57
C PRO A 38 -4.05 20.46 7.09
N GLY A 39 -4.91 19.58 6.56
CA GLY A 39 -5.41 19.67 5.19
C GLY A 39 -4.44 19.17 4.10
N SER A 40 -3.31 18.60 4.49
CA SER A 40 -2.39 17.92 3.58
C SER A 40 -2.91 16.53 3.20
N ASP A 41 -2.77 16.18 1.93
CA ASP A 41 -3.15 14.89 1.33
C ASP A 41 -2.00 13.88 1.30
N VAL A 42 -0.77 14.26 1.67
CA VAL A 42 0.43 13.41 1.52
C VAL A 42 0.26 12.00 2.10
N ILE A 43 -0.39 11.85 3.25
CA ILE A 43 -0.63 10.54 3.87
C ILE A 43 -1.67 9.74 3.08
N GLU A 44 -2.70 10.40 2.56
CA GLU A 44 -3.72 9.76 1.73
C GLU A 44 -3.11 9.31 0.40
N THR A 45 -2.41 10.22 -0.30
CA THR A 45 -1.75 9.93 -1.58
C THR A 45 -0.79 8.75 -1.47
N LEU A 46 0.07 8.72 -0.45
CA LEU A 46 1.01 7.60 -0.25
C LEU A 46 0.31 6.28 0.10
N GLY A 47 -0.93 6.33 0.60
CA GLY A 47 -1.72 5.15 0.94
C GLY A 47 -2.54 4.60 -0.23
N THR A 48 -2.93 5.43 -1.19
CA THR A 48 -3.88 5.05 -2.25
C THR A 48 -3.28 5.07 -3.66
N ASP A 49 -2.22 5.86 -3.89
CA ASP A 49 -1.55 5.94 -5.18
C ASP A 49 -0.25 5.13 -5.17
N VAL A 50 -0.32 3.92 -5.74
CA VAL A 50 0.81 2.99 -5.80
C VAL A 50 1.97 3.54 -6.65
N GLY A 51 1.69 4.38 -7.65
CA GLY A 51 2.72 5.00 -8.49
C GLY A 51 3.50 6.03 -7.68
N VAL A 52 2.80 6.92 -6.99
CA VAL A 52 3.44 7.92 -6.10
C VAL A 52 4.19 7.24 -4.96
N LEU A 53 3.61 6.20 -4.35
CA LEU A 53 4.30 5.39 -3.34
C LEU A 53 5.61 4.81 -3.90
N PHE A 54 5.57 4.22 -5.09
CA PHE A 54 6.73 3.62 -5.74
C PHE A 54 7.84 4.65 -6.00
N ASP A 55 7.52 5.80 -6.58
CA ASP A 55 8.48 6.86 -6.85
C ASP A 55 9.15 7.38 -5.57
N VAL A 56 8.35 7.55 -4.50
CA VAL A 56 8.88 7.95 -3.19
C VAL A 56 9.78 6.86 -2.60
N MET A 57 9.42 5.58 -2.73
CA MET A 57 10.27 4.47 -2.29
C MET A 57 11.60 4.44 -3.03
N LEU A 58 11.61 4.60 -4.35
CA LEU A 58 12.85 4.67 -5.15
C LEU A 58 13.74 5.81 -4.66
N SER A 59 13.15 6.98 -4.41
CA SER A 59 13.90 8.14 -3.95
C SER A 59 14.44 7.93 -2.52
N VAL A 60 13.68 7.36 -1.59
CA VAL A 60 14.17 7.10 -0.22
C VAL A 60 15.19 5.95 -0.17
N LEU A 61 14.97 4.88 -0.93
CA LEU A 61 15.79 3.66 -0.92
C LEU A 61 16.96 3.69 -1.91
N GLN A 62 17.14 4.78 -2.64
CA GLN A 62 18.15 4.93 -3.71
C GLN A 62 19.53 4.38 -3.33
N ASP A 63 20.02 4.68 -2.13
CA ASP A 63 21.36 4.26 -1.70
C ASP A 63 21.44 2.76 -1.42
N GLN A 64 20.34 2.16 -0.94
CA GLN A 64 20.24 0.70 -0.77
C GLN A 64 20.11 -0.02 -2.10
N LEU A 65 19.37 0.53 -3.06
CA LEU A 65 19.26 -0.01 -4.41
C LEU A 65 20.63 -0.03 -5.10
N LYS A 66 21.35 1.10 -5.06
CA LYS A 66 22.70 1.23 -5.61
C LYS A 66 23.69 0.28 -4.94
N ALA A 67 23.69 0.20 -3.61
CA ALA A 67 24.63 -0.65 -2.87
C ALA A 67 24.42 -2.15 -3.12
N ARG A 68 23.23 -2.55 -3.57
CA ARG A 68 22.85 -3.94 -3.82
C ARG A 68 22.72 -4.28 -5.30
N ASP A 69 23.03 -3.33 -6.18
CA ASP A 69 22.87 -3.45 -7.64
C ASP A 69 21.45 -3.91 -8.05
N VAL A 70 20.44 -3.39 -7.37
CA VAL A 70 19.03 -3.69 -7.66
C VAL A 70 18.47 -2.59 -8.55
N THR A 71 18.00 -2.96 -9.74
CA THR A 71 17.35 -2.02 -10.67
C THR A 71 15.96 -1.63 -10.18
N GLU A 72 15.47 -0.49 -10.65
CA GLU A 72 14.09 -0.06 -10.39
C GLU A 72 13.07 -1.11 -10.83
N GLU A 73 13.26 -1.69 -12.03
CA GLU A 73 12.39 -2.73 -12.57
C GLU A 73 12.40 -4.00 -11.70
N ASP A 74 13.57 -4.42 -11.22
CA ASP A 74 13.70 -5.60 -10.35
C ASP A 74 13.12 -5.36 -8.96
N PHE A 75 13.24 -4.13 -8.45
CA PHE A 75 12.61 -3.72 -7.21
C PHE A 75 11.08 -3.70 -7.36
N GLY A 76 10.56 -3.05 -8.40
CA GLY A 76 9.12 -2.97 -8.68
C GLY A 76 8.46 -4.33 -8.86
N ARG A 77 9.11 -5.25 -9.59
CA ARG A 77 8.63 -6.64 -9.74
C ARG A 77 8.59 -7.44 -8.44
N ALA A 78 9.35 -7.01 -7.43
CA ALA A 78 9.36 -7.67 -6.12
C ALA A 78 8.30 -7.11 -5.16
N LEU A 79 7.49 -6.14 -5.58
CA LEU A 79 6.43 -5.55 -4.77
C LEU A 79 5.07 -6.12 -5.19
N ASP A 80 4.53 -7.01 -4.39
CA ASP A 80 3.13 -7.42 -4.46
C ASP A 80 2.28 -6.53 -3.53
N GLU A 81 0.97 -6.80 -3.48
CA GLU A 81 0.02 -6.05 -2.64
C GLU A 81 0.42 -6.06 -1.16
N ALA A 82 0.86 -7.22 -0.64
CA ALA A 82 1.29 -7.36 0.75
C ALA A 82 2.58 -6.57 1.04
N ALA A 83 3.58 -6.67 0.17
CA ALA A 83 4.82 -5.91 0.29
C ALA A 83 4.56 -4.39 0.18
N CYS A 84 3.63 -3.96 -0.67
CA CYS A 84 3.20 -2.56 -0.76
C CYS A 84 2.55 -2.10 0.54
N ALA A 85 1.64 -2.88 1.13
CA ALA A 85 1.01 -2.54 2.40
C ALA A 85 2.03 -2.40 3.54
N ASP A 86 2.97 -3.35 3.65
CA ASP A 86 4.05 -3.31 4.63
C ASP A 86 5.00 -2.13 4.40
N ALA A 87 5.32 -1.83 3.14
CA ALA A 87 6.15 -0.69 2.77
C ALA A 87 5.47 0.64 3.14
N THR A 88 4.16 0.77 2.90
CA THR A 88 3.38 1.95 3.29
C THR A 88 3.39 2.16 4.79
N GLU A 89 3.14 1.11 5.60
CA GLU A 89 3.21 1.22 7.06
C GLU A 89 4.62 1.67 7.50
N ALA A 90 5.67 1.04 6.96
CA ALA A 90 7.04 1.33 7.33
C ALA A 90 7.45 2.76 6.93
N LEU A 91 7.11 3.21 5.72
CA LEU A 91 7.43 4.55 5.21
C LEU A 91 6.71 5.63 6.02
N MET A 92 5.39 5.50 6.23
CA MET A 92 4.62 6.47 7.01
C MET A 92 5.12 6.56 8.46
N THR A 93 5.45 5.41 9.05
CA THR A 93 6.04 5.37 10.39
C THR A 93 7.41 6.06 10.43
N ALA A 94 8.20 5.97 9.35
CA ALA A 94 9.48 6.67 9.22
C ALA A 94 9.31 8.18 9.09
N ILE A 95 8.38 8.63 8.24
CA ILE A 95 8.03 10.04 8.07
C ILE A 95 7.59 10.64 9.43
N LEU A 96 6.66 10.00 10.13
CA LEU A 96 6.18 10.49 11.42
C LEU A 96 7.27 10.47 12.50
N SER A 97 8.22 9.53 12.43
CA SER A 97 9.37 9.46 13.32
C SER A 97 10.39 10.59 13.12
N PHE A 98 10.44 11.22 11.94
CA PHE A 98 11.33 12.36 11.67
C PHE A 98 10.93 13.60 12.49
N PHE A 99 9.64 13.79 12.74
CA PHE A 99 9.15 14.93 13.53
C PHE A 99 9.33 14.69 15.03
N ARG A 100 10.15 15.51 15.68
CA ARG A 100 10.43 15.42 17.14
C ARG A 100 9.33 15.98 18.04
N LYS A 101 8.27 16.58 17.47
CA LYS A 101 7.24 17.31 18.22
C LYS A 101 6.22 16.35 18.90
N PRO A 102 5.65 16.70 20.06
CA PRO A 102 4.59 15.91 20.71
C PRO A 102 3.41 15.57 19.78
N LYS A 103 3.02 16.49 18.90
CA LYS A 103 1.98 16.29 17.87
C LYS A 103 2.28 15.10 16.95
N ALA A 104 3.54 14.91 16.56
CA ALA A 104 3.94 13.80 15.69
C ALA A 104 3.86 12.45 16.40
N LYS A 105 4.16 12.41 17.71
CA LYS A 105 3.98 11.19 18.53
C LYS A 105 2.51 10.77 18.59
N MET A 106 1.59 11.73 18.72
CA MET A 106 0.15 11.47 18.67
C MET A 106 -0.29 10.99 17.27
N LEU A 107 0.12 11.69 16.20
CA LEU A 107 -0.21 11.31 14.82
C LEU A 107 0.31 9.91 14.48
N LYS A 108 1.54 9.57 14.89
CA LYS A 108 2.11 8.22 14.76
C LYS A 108 1.24 7.16 15.43
N LYS A 109 0.77 7.43 16.65
CA LYS A 109 -0.09 6.50 17.39
C LYS A 109 -1.48 6.38 16.75
N ALA A 110 -2.03 7.49 16.25
CA ALA A 110 -3.31 7.50 15.56
C ALA A 110 -3.22 6.74 14.23
N PHE A 111 -2.22 7.07 13.40
CA PHE A 111 -1.95 6.41 12.14
C PHE A 111 -1.81 4.89 12.31
N GLY A 112 -0.91 4.44 13.21
CA GLY A 112 -0.72 3.01 13.42
C GLY A 112 -1.96 2.27 13.93
N LYS A 113 -2.92 2.96 14.57
CA LYS A 113 -4.21 2.35 14.95
C LYS A 113 -5.17 2.28 13.77
N VAL A 114 -5.29 3.38 13.01
CA VAL A 114 -6.19 3.47 11.85
C VAL A 114 -5.72 2.51 10.77
N TRP A 115 -4.43 2.55 10.40
CA TRP A 115 -3.85 1.67 9.38
C TRP A 115 -4.08 0.19 9.67
N LYS A 116 -3.77 -0.25 10.90
CA LYS A 116 -4.02 -1.64 11.32
C LYS A 116 -5.49 -2.02 11.31
N ALA A 117 -6.37 -1.06 11.60
CA ALA A 117 -7.81 -1.30 11.51
C ALA A 117 -8.26 -1.44 10.04
N THR A 118 -7.73 -0.60 9.14
CA THR A 118 -8.01 -0.66 7.69
C THR A 118 -7.56 -1.99 7.09
N VAL A 119 -6.28 -2.36 7.27
CA VAL A 119 -5.73 -3.63 6.76
C VAL A 119 -6.51 -4.83 7.32
N ARG A 120 -6.86 -4.80 8.62
CA ARG A 120 -7.67 -5.85 9.23
C ARG A 120 -9.09 -5.89 8.66
N GLN A 121 -9.70 -4.73 8.40
CA GLN A 121 -11.03 -4.68 7.79
C GLN A 121 -11.01 -5.25 6.39
N GLU A 122 -10.03 -4.90 5.56
CA GLU A 122 -9.86 -5.43 4.21
C GLU A 122 -9.74 -6.95 4.23
N GLN A 123 -8.92 -7.51 5.13
CA GLN A 123 -8.80 -8.96 5.32
C GLN A 123 -10.14 -9.60 5.69
N VAL A 124 -10.86 -9.05 6.68
CA VAL A 124 -12.17 -9.59 7.10
C VAL A 124 -13.21 -9.48 5.98
N GLN A 125 -13.20 -8.40 5.20
CA GLN A 125 -14.11 -8.22 4.07
C GLN A 125 -13.79 -9.21 2.94
N LEU A 126 -12.51 -9.42 2.63
CA LEU A 126 -12.08 -10.40 1.63
C LEU A 126 -12.45 -11.83 2.04
N GLU A 127 -12.24 -12.19 3.30
CA GLU A 127 -12.65 -13.49 3.84
C GLU A 127 -14.17 -13.69 3.70
N ARG A 128 -14.97 -12.68 4.06
CA ARG A 128 -16.43 -12.73 3.92
C ARG A 128 -16.87 -12.82 2.46
N ALA A 129 -16.26 -12.04 1.57
CA ALA A 129 -16.53 -12.10 0.14
C ALA A 129 -16.19 -13.48 -0.42
N THR A 130 -15.04 -14.05 -0.04
CA THR A 130 -14.62 -15.40 -0.42
C THR A 130 -15.61 -16.45 0.07
N GLN A 131 -16.08 -16.36 1.32
CA GLN A 131 -17.12 -17.25 1.85
C GLN A 131 -18.44 -17.12 1.10
N ALA A 132 -18.84 -15.89 0.73
CA ALA A 132 -20.05 -15.65 -0.03
C ALA A 132 -19.95 -16.23 -1.47
N VAL A 133 -18.82 -16.06 -2.14
CA VAL A 133 -18.57 -16.64 -3.48
C VAL A 133 -18.58 -18.17 -3.44
N ASN A 134 -18.03 -18.77 -2.38
CA ASN A 134 -18.01 -20.24 -2.21
C ASN A 134 -19.30 -20.80 -1.57
N SER A 135 -20.39 -20.01 -1.53
CA SER A 135 -21.63 -20.42 -0.87
C SER A 135 -22.56 -21.17 -1.83
N PRO A 136 -23.33 -22.18 -1.35
CA PRO A 136 -24.35 -22.85 -2.18
C PRO A 136 -25.38 -21.89 -2.77
N GLN A 137 -25.65 -20.76 -2.10
CA GLN A 137 -26.55 -19.73 -2.60
C GLN A 137 -25.97 -19.05 -3.84
N PHE A 138 -24.66 -18.79 -3.86
CA PHE A 138 -23.99 -18.22 -5.03
C PHE A 138 -24.01 -19.20 -6.20
N ASP A 139 -23.72 -20.48 -5.94
CA ASP A 139 -23.82 -21.55 -6.96
C ASP A 139 -25.22 -21.61 -7.58
N GLN A 140 -26.27 -21.54 -6.76
CA GLN A 140 -27.66 -21.52 -7.24
C GLN A 140 -27.97 -20.32 -8.14
N VAL A 141 -27.47 -19.12 -7.81
CA VAL A 141 -27.64 -17.93 -8.66
C VAL A 141 -26.90 -18.10 -9.99
N VAL A 142 -25.68 -18.66 -9.95
CA VAL A 142 -24.90 -18.94 -11.17
C VAL A 142 -25.62 -19.96 -12.05
N ASP A 143 -26.06 -21.08 -11.48
CA ASP A 143 -26.77 -22.14 -12.20
C ASP A 143 -28.07 -21.63 -12.84
N GLN A 144 -28.84 -20.80 -12.12
CA GLN A 144 -30.06 -20.20 -12.65
C GLN A 144 -29.77 -19.25 -13.81
N ALA A 145 -28.75 -18.38 -13.69
CA ALA A 145 -28.37 -17.47 -14.76
C ALA A 145 -27.86 -18.21 -16.01
N VAL A 146 -27.07 -19.28 -15.82
CA VAL A 146 -26.61 -20.13 -16.94
C VAL A 146 -27.79 -20.83 -17.62
N ALA A 147 -28.75 -21.35 -16.84
CA ALA A 147 -29.94 -21.99 -17.37
C ALA A 147 -30.84 -21.03 -18.16
N GLU A 148 -30.97 -19.77 -17.73
CA GLU A 148 -31.71 -18.74 -18.47
C GLU A 148 -31.05 -18.39 -19.82
N VAL A 149 -29.72 -18.28 -19.86
CA VAL A 149 -28.98 -18.01 -21.11
C VAL A 149 -29.07 -19.19 -22.08
N ILE A 150 -28.90 -20.42 -21.61
CA ILE A 150 -29.00 -21.63 -22.45
C ILE A 150 -30.45 -21.93 -22.85
N GLY A 151 -31.41 -21.66 -21.97
CA GLY A 151 -32.85 -21.87 -22.19
C GLY A 151 -33.45 -20.82 -23.14
N GLY A 152 -33.05 -19.56 -23.02
CA GLY A 152 -33.47 -18.48 -23.91
C GLY A 152 -32.96 -18.64 -25.35
N ALA A 153 -31.83 -19.33 -25.55
CA ALA A 153 -31.33 -19.69 -26.88
C ALA A 153 -32.16 -20.78 -27.59
N LYS A 154 -33.00 -21.53 -26.86
CA LYS A 154 -33.82 -22.62 -27.43
C LYS A 154 -35.25 -22.20 -27.83
N SER A 155 -35.70 -21.00 -27.46
CA SER A 155 -37.08 -20.52 -27.74
C SER A 155 -37.20 -19.62 -28.97
N SER A 156 -36.13 -19.42 -29.75
CA SER A 156 -36.08 -18.50 -30.90
C SER A 156 -35.88 -19.16 -32.27
N SER A 157 -36.22 -20.44 -32.44
CA SER A 157 -36.25 -21.14 -33.75
C SER A 157 -37.61 -21.72 -34.07
#